data_AF-A0A7H4P946-F1
#
_entry.id   AF-A0A7H4P946-F1
#
_cell.length_a   1.000
_cell.length_b   1.000
_cell.length_c   1.000
_cell.angle_alpha   90.00
_cell.angle_beta   90.00
_cell.angle_gamma   90.00
#
_symmetry.space_group_name_H-M   'P 1'
#
loop_
_entity.id
_entity.type
_entity.pdbx_description
1 polymer ?
#
loop_
_entity_poly.entity_id
_entity_poly.type
_entity_poly.pdbx_seq_one_letter_code
_entity_poly.pdbx_strand_id
1 'polypeptide(L)'
;MIAATGDRFANAGLYPGDKVIQRGDKFSLTTSFKGGLSSRAAYVVADERELAPEVADYLEVVAKPYLRRWLTGWKICASACAVAICMR
;
A
#
# COMPACT_ATOMS: atom_id res chain seq x y z
N MET A 1 16.14 -2.67 -1.03
CA MET A 1 14.77 -2.37 -0.55
C MET A 1 14.44 -0.94 -0.96
N ILE A 2 13.23 -0.70 -1.46
CA ILE A 2 12.72 0.63 -1.80
C ILE A 2 11.46 0.86 -0.95
N ALA A 3 11.36 2.00 -0.28
CA ALA A 3 10.20 2.42 0.49
C ALA A 3 9.94 3.90 0.18
N ALA A 4 8.73 4.22 -0.27
CA ALA A 4 8.34 5.58 -0.63
C ALA A 4 6.95 5.91 -0.09
N THR A 5 6.80 7.12 0.43
CA THR A 5 5.58 7.62 1.06
C THR A 5 5.24 9.01 0.53
N GLY A 6 4.00 9.26 0.11
CA GLY A 6 3.55 10.44 -0.60
C GLY A 6 3.87 10.37 -2.10
N ASP A 7 4.38 11.46 -2.68
CA ASP A 7 4.81 11.45 -4.07
C ASP A 7 6.12 10.68 -4.25
N ARG A 8 6.12 9.76 -5.21
CA ARG A 8 7.30 8.97 -5.53
C ARG A 8 8.34 9.85 -6.21
N PHE A 9 9.62 9.55 -5.97
CA PHE A 9 10.74 10.32 -6.53
C PHE A 9 10.72 11.80 -6.15
N ALA A 10 10.03 12.16 -5.06
CA ALA A 10 10.16 13.49 -4.48
C ALA A 10 11.65 13.76 -4.21
N ASN A 11 12.14 14.91 -4.67
CA ASN A 11 13.53 15.32 -4.56
C ASN A 11 14.56 14.35 -5.18
N ALA A 12 14.16 13.58 -6.20
CA ALA A 12 15.00 12.55 -6.85
C ALA A 12 15.54 11.48 -5.88
N GLY A 13 14.89 11.31 -4.72
CA GLY A 13 15.24 10.28 -3.74
C GLY A 13 14.80 8.89 -4.19
N LEU A 14 15.76 7.99 -4.42
CA LEU A 14 15.49 6.58 -4.75
C LEU A 14 15.40 5.69 -3.50
N TYR A 15 16.13 6.05 -2.46
CA TYR A 15 16.26 5.27 -1.23
C TYR A 15 15.28 5.74 -0.15
N PRO A 16 14.89 4.85 0.77
CA PRO A 16 14.15 5.26 1.97
C PRO A 16 14.89 6.39 2.70
N GLY A 17 14.14 7.37 3.19
CA GLY A 17 14.67 8.45 4.02
C GLY A 17 13.92 8.55 5.34
N ASP A 18 14.28 9.54 6.17
CA ASP A 18 13.72 9.74 7.52
C ASP A 18 12.33 10.40 7.53
N LYS A 19 11.59 10.31 6.42
CA LYS A 19 10.25 10.91 6.32
C LYS A 19 9.28 10.18 7.26
N VAL A 20 8.67 10.93 8.17
CA VAL A 20 7.58 10.44 9.01
C VAL A 20 6.32 10.25 8.16
N ILE A 21 5.79 9.03 8.15
CA ILE A 21 4.60 8.65 7.40
C ILE A 21 3.35 9.31 8.01
N GLN A 22 2.46 9.84 7.17
CA GLN A 22 1.21 10.46 7.61
C GLN A 22 -0.01 9.67 7.12
N ARG A 23 -1.15 9.83 7.80
CA ARG A 23 -2.43 9.30 7.32
C ARG A 23 -2.84 10.00 6.03
N GLY A 24 -3.37 9.23 5.08
CA GLY A 24 -3.69 9.67 3.72
C GLY A 24 -2.51 9.57 2.74
N ASP A 25 -1.29 9.29 3.19
CA ASP A 25 -0.16 9.16 2.27
C ASP A 25 -0.29 7.93 1.36
N LYS A 26 0.08 8.12 0.09
CA LYS A 26 0.39 7.02 -0.83
C LYS A 26 1.61 6.28 -0.29
N PHE A 27 1.56 4.96 -0.16
CA PHE A 27 2.66 4.15 0.33
C PHE A 27 3.05 3.08 -0.66
N SER A 28 4.34 2.78 -0.76
CA SER A 28 4.77 1.63 -1.52
C SER A 28 6.13 1.10 -1.11
N LEU A 29 6.22 -0.21 -1.19
CA LEU A 29 7.33 -0.99 -0.69
C LEU A 29 7.71 -2.06 -1.70
N THR A 30 8.99 -2.10 -2.03
CA THR A 30 9.59 -3.17 -2.82
C THR A 30 10.73 -3.78 -2.03
N THR A 31 10.62 -5.07 -1.78
CA THR A 31 11.69 -5.87 -1.17
C THR A 31 12.04 -7.04 -2.06
N SER A 32 13.32 -7.36 -2.11
CA SER A 32 13.84 -8.48 -2.88
C SER A 32 14.89 -9.21 -2.08
N PHE A 33 14.82 -10.53 -2.14
CA PHE A 33 15.79 -11.45 -1.58
C PHE A 33 16.23 -12.42 -2.68
N LYS A 34 17.27 -13.21 -2.41
CA LYS A 34 17.73 -14.22 -3.37
C LYS A 34 16.59 -15.21 -3.65
N GLY A 35 16.10 -15.24 -4.90
CA GLY A 35 15.01 -16.11 -5.34
C GLY A 35 13.64 -15.46 -5.45
N GLY A 36 13.48 -14.17 -5.17
CA GLY A 36 12.20 -13.50 -5.41
C GLY A 36 12.15 -12.02 -5.04
N LEU A 37 11.21 -11.32 -5.67
CA LEU A 37 10.88 -9.93 -5.39
C LEU A 37 9.39 -9.82 -5.07
N SER A 38 9.06 -9.01 -4.07
CA SER A 38 7.70 -8.59 -3.78
C SER A 38 7.62 -7.07 -3.80
N SER A 39 6.66 -6.55 -4.54
CA SER A 39 6.35 -5.13 -4.62
C SER A 39 4.86 -4.91 -4.33
N ARG A 40 4.56 -3.92 -3.49
CA ARG A 40 3.19 -3.55 -3.10
C ARG A 40 3.05 -2.04 -3.05
N ALA A 41 1.84 -1.57 -3.37
CA ALA A 41 1.42 -0.18 -3.24
C ALA A 41 0.10 -0.15 -2.47
N ALA A 42 -0.09 0.88 -1.65
CA ALA A 42 -1.22 1.03 -0.75
C ALA A 42 -1.41 2.50 -0.35
N TYR A 43 -2.40 2.76 0.49
CA TYR A 43 -2.67 4.05 1.11
C TYR A 43 -2.64 3.89 2.62
N VAL A 44 -2.10 4.88 3.33
CA VAL A 44 -1.99 4.85 4.79
C VAL A 44 -3.30 5.36 5.39
N VAL A 45 -4.24 4.46 5.59
CA VAL A 45 -5.57 4.77 6.15
C VAL A 45 -5.94 3.78 7.25
N ALA A 46 -6.79 4.16 8.19
CA ALA A 46 -7.35 3.20 9.15
C ALA A 46 -8.66 2.58 8.67
N ASP A 47 -9.42 3.33 7.85
CA ASP A 47 -10.70 2.90 7.31
C ASP A 47 -10.83 3.33 5.84
N GLU A 48 -11.67 2.60 5.09
CA GLU A 48 -11.92 2.89 3.67
C GLU A 48 -12.54 4.27 3.43
N ARG A 49 -13.24 4.83 4.43
CA ARG A 49 -13.83 6.18 4.37
C ARG A 49 -12.79 7.30 4.41
N GLU A 50 -11.55 6.98 4.75
CA GLU A 50 -10.44 7.94 4.81
C GLU A 50 -9.66 8.02 3.50
N LEU A 51 -10.03 7.22 2.49
CA LEU A 51 -9.49 7.38 1.16
C LEU A 51 -9.93 8.73 0.58
N ALA A 52 -9.01 9.36 -0.16
CA ALA A 52 -9.33 10.58 -0.87
C ALA A 52 -10.44 10.33 -1.91
N PRO A 53 -11.33 11.31 -2.18
CA PRO A 53 -12.48 11.13 -3.06
C PRO A 53 -12.12 10.61 -4.45
N GLU A 54 -10.94 10.98 -4.96
CA GLU A 54 -10.43 10.59 -6.28
C GLU A 54 -10.09 9.10 -6.38
N VAL A 55 -9.94 8.41 -5.24
CA VAL A 55 -9.55 7.00 -5.16
C VAL A 55 -10.48 6.17 -4.27
N ALA A 56 -11.70 6.68 -3.99
CA ALA A 56 -12.65 6.02 -3.10
C ALA A 56 -13.05 4.60 -3.55
N ASP A 57 -12.96 4.31 -4.85
CA ASP A 57 -13.26 3.00 -5.45
C ASP A 57 -12.05 2.06 -5.54
N TYR A 58 -10.88 2.47 -5.05
CA TYR A 58 -9.62 1.73 -5.14
C TYR A 58 -9.73 0.28 -4.63
N LEU A 59 -10.48 0.07 -3.54
CA LEU A 59 -10.67 -1.27 -2.97
C LEU A 59 -11.43 -2.18 -3.92
N GLU A 60 -12.47 -1.69 -4.57
CA GLU A 60 -13.33 -2.47 -5.48
C GLU A 60 -12.65 -2.71 -6.83
N VAL A 61 -11.99 -1.69 -7.38
CA VAL A 61 -11.44 -1.73 -8.73
C VAL A 61 -10.06 -2.36 -8.78
N VAL A 62 -9.25 -2.22 -7.71
CA VAL A 62 -7.85 -2.65 -7.71
C VAL A 62 -7.57 -3.70 -6.65
N ALA A 63 -7.77 -3.38 -5.36
CA ALA A 63 -7.26 -4.20 -4.26
C ALA A 63 -7.93 -5.59 -4.21
N LYS A 64 -9.28 -5.62 -4.21
CA LYS A 64 -10.07 -6.86 -4.17
C LYS A 64 -9.83 -7.77 -5.39
N PRO A 65 -9.93 -7.30 -6.65
CA PRO A 65 -9.74 -8.18 -7.81
C PRO A 65 -8.30 -8.70 -7.89
N TYR A 66 -7.30 -7.86 -7.55
CA TYR A 66 -5.92 -8.29 -7.47
C TYR A 66 -5.76 -9.42 -6.46
N LEU A 67 -6.16 -9.22 -5.20
CA LEU A 67 -6.00 -10.21 -4.14
C LEU A 67 -6.82 -11.48 -4.37
N ARG A 68 -8.05 -11.36 -4.90
CA ARG A 68 -8.93 -12.50 -5.20
C ARG A 68 -8.30 -13.50 -6.17
N ARG A 69 -7.49 -13.03 -7.12
CA ARG A 69 -6.76 -13.89 -8.06
C ARG A 69 -5.66 -14.71 -7.37
N TRP A 70 -5.06 -14.17 -6.32
CA TRP A 70 -3.97 -14.83 -5.58
C TRP A 70 -4.46 -15.71 -4.43
N LEU A 71 -5.66 -15.46 -3.88
CA LEU A 71 -6.09 -15.95 -2.58
C LEU A 71 -7.40 -16.76 -2.63
N THR A 72 -7.58 -17.63 -3.63
CA THR A 72 -8.82 -18.39 -3.91
C THR A 72 -9.34 -19.32 -2.79
N GLY A 73 -8.90 -19.20 -1.53
CA GLY A 73 -9.35 -20.02 -0.40
C GLY A 73 -9.55 -19.32 0.97
N TRP A 74 -9.31 -18.01 1.14
CA TRP A 74 -9.42 -17.39 2.47
C TRP A 74 -10.36 -16.17 2.46
N LYS A 75 -11.40 -16.18 3.30
CA LYS A 75 -12.26 -15.01 3.60
C LYS A 75 -11.40 -13.96 4.29
N ILE A 76 -10.73 -13.12 3.51
CA ILE A 76 -10.01 -11.97 4.03
C ILE A 76 -11.01 -10.85 4.22
N CYS A 77 -11.18 -10.46 5.48
CA CYS A 77 -11.78 -9.19 5.84
C CYS A 77 -11.00 -8.09 5.10
N ALA A 78 -11.61 -7.51 4.06
CA ALA A 78 -10.98 -6.50 3.20
C ALA A 78 -10.45 -5.28 3.98
N SER A 79 -10.91 -5.11 5.22
CA SER A 79 -10.44 -4.12 6.19
C SER A 79 -8.95 -4.25 6.57
N ALA A 80 -8.34 -5.44 6.50
CA ALA A 80 -6.98 -5.65 7.05
C ALA A 80 -5.86 -5.80 6.00
N CYS A 81 -6.19 -5.93 4.70
CA CYS A 81 -5.22 -6.42 3.70
C CYS A 81 -4.84 -5.40 2.61
N ALA A 82 -5.43 -4.21 2.61
CA ALA A 82 -4.95 -3.07 1.83
C ALA A 82 -3.83 -2.33 2.59
N VAL A 83 -2.77 -3.07 2.99
CA VAL A 83 -1.54 -2.60 3.68
C VAL A 83 -1.73 -1.25 4.41
N ALA A 84 -2.64 -1.24 5.38
CA ALA A 84 -2.65 -0.23 6.42
C ALA A 84 -1.45 -0.57 7.30
N ILE A 85 -0.35 0.17 7.16
CA ILE A 85 0.64 0.17 8.23
C ILE A 85 -0.06 0.86 9.40
N CYS A 86 -0.65 0.04 10.28
CA CYS A 86 -1.23 0.48 11.54
C CYS A 86 -0.05 0.94 12.42
N MET A 87 0.37 2.20 12.24
CA MET A 87 1.24 2.87 13.18
C MET A 87 0.39 3.14 14.42
N ARG A 88 0.60 2.33 15.45
CA ARG A 88 0.12 2.62 16.80
C ARG A 88 0.98 3.70 17.43
#